data_AF-A0A941HVY6-F1
#
_entry.id   AF-A0A941HVY6-F1
#
_cell.length_a   1.000
_cell.length_b   1.000
_cell.length_c   1.000
_cell.angle_alpha   90.00
_cell.angle_beta   90.00
_cell.angle_gamma   90.00
#
_symmetry.space_group_name_H-M   'P 1'
#
loop_
_entity.id
_entity.type
_entity.pdbx_description
1 polymer ?
#
loop_
_entity_poly.entity_id
_entity_poly.type
_entity_poly.pdbx_seq_one_letter_code
_entity_poly.pdbx_strand_id
1 'polypeptide(L)'
;MLVRFTSVVWEDVADVVLVALTAIGDQVAPLIEKRNYGAGVDAFLGVLVSVDDEDNSRFAKPHNRLGTVTDAKGRRFKQLSMAVELSPDLLAGQTAGELRRLFAQELAHRLNERPFRLARGFDWTSFSVDLQLALGAAERGDA
;
A
#
# COMPACT_ATOMS: atom_id res chain seq x y z
N MET A 1 -13.79 4.20 -1.77
CA MET A 1 -12.89 3.05 -2.08
C MET A 1 -12.13 2.70 -0.82
N LEU A 2 -12.22 1.47 -0.30
CA LEU A 2 -11.53 1.04 0.93
C LEU A 2 -10.01 1.09 0.77
N VAL A 3 -9.27 1.46 1.82
CA VAL A 3 -7.80 1.50 1.78
C VAL A 3 -7.21 0.63 2.88
N ARG A 4 -6.33 -0.29 2.53
CA ARG A 4 -5.63 -1.13 3.52
C ARG A 4 -4.14 -1.21 3.20
N PHE A 5 -3.35 -1.45 4.25
CA PHE A 5 -1.93 -1.71 4.16
C PHE A 5 -1.61 -3.01 4.88
N THR A 6 -0.73 -3.81 4.32
CA THR A 6 -0.32 -5.11 4.88
C THR A 6 1.13 -5.39 4.52
N SER A 7 1.71 -6.43 5.12
CA SER A 7 3.08 -6.85 4.84
C SER A 7 3.21 -8.32 4.49
N VAL A 8 4.30 -8.64 3.80
CA VAL A 8 4.90 -9.98 3.66
C VAL A 8 6.34 -9.83 4.13
N VAL A 9 6.60 -10.18 5.38
CA VAL A 9 7.88 -10.00 6.07
C VAL A 9 8.18 -11.17 7.00
N TRP A 10 9.42 -11.28 7.45
CA TRP A 10 9.79 -12.22 8.52
C TRP A 10 9.17 -11.85 9.87
N GLU A 11 9.08 -12.84 10.75
CA GLU A 11 8.46 -12.73 12.07
C GLU A 11 9.13 -11.66 12.95
N ASP A 12 10.46 -11.55 12.91
CA ASP A 12 11.25 -10.64 13.77
C ASP A 12 10.92 -9.15 13.58
N VAL A 13 10.42 -8.76 12.42
CA VAL A 13 10.03 -7.37 12.10
C VAL A 13 8.53 -7.20 11.92
N ALA A 14 7.75 -8.28 12.02
CA ALA A 14 6.32 -8.27 11.71
C ALA A 14 5.53 -7.30 12.60
N ASP A 15 5.82 -7.28 13.91
CA ASP A 15 5.10 -6.43 14.86
C ASP A 15 5.36 -4.94 14.62
N VAL A 16 6.63 -4.56 14.43
CA VAL A 16 7.00 -3.15 14.20
C VAL A 16 6.48 -2.65 12.84
N VAL A 17 6.51 -3.51 11.82
CA VAL A 17 5.91 -3.22 10.51
C VAL A 17 4.39 -3.07 10.62
N LEU A 18 3.72 -3.96 11.37
CA LEU A 18 2.27 -3.89 11.56
C LEU A 18 1.87 -2.56 12.22
N VAL A 19 2.59 -2.12 13.25
CA VAL A 19 2.36 -0.82 13.90
C VAL A 19 2.53 0.33 12.89
N ALA A 20 3.60 0.30 12.09
CA ALA A 20 3.86 1.30 11.07
C ALA A 20 2.74 1.38 10.02
N LEU A 21 2.35 0.24 9.44
CA LEU A 21 1.32 0.17 8.40
C LEU A 21 -0.08 0.49 8.92
N THR A 22 -0.38 0.13 10.18
CA THR A 22 -1.64 0.51 10.83
C THR A 22 -1.74 2.03 10.95
N ALA A 23 -0.68 2.69 11.40
CA ALA A 23 -0.64 4.14 11.51
C ALA A 23 -0.84 4.84 10.16
N ILE A 24 -0.26 4.32 9.07
CA ILE A 24 -0.52 4.82 7.71
C ILE A 24 -1.98 4.62 7.33
N GLY A 25 -2.53 3.43 7.59
CA GLY A 25 -3.93 3.12 7.33
C GLY A 25 -4.88 4.12 7.98
N ASP A 26 -4.69 4.39 9.27
CA ASP A 26 -5.54 5.30 10.05
C ASP A 26 -5.47 6.75 9.53
N GLN A 27 -4.32 7.18 9.03
CA GLN A 27 -4.12 8.53 8.49
C GLN A 27 -4.61 8.68 7.05
N VAL A 28 -4.40 7.66 6.22
CA VAL A 28 -4.74 7.71 4.78
C VAL A 28 -6.22 7.42 4.54
N ALA A 29 -6.81 6.45 5.24
CA ALA A 29 -8.17 5.99 4.98
C ALA A 29 -9.22 7.13 5.02
N PRO A 30 -9.22 8.06 6.01
CA PRO A 30 -10.20 9.14 6.05
C PRO A 30 -10.17 10.10 4.85
N LEU A 31 -9.03 10.21 4.18
CA LEU A 31 -8.81 11.11 3.04
C LEU A 31 -9.23 10.46 1.71
N ILE A 32 -8.99 9.15 1.59
CA ILE A 32 -9.19 8.40 0.35
C ILE A 32 -10.55 7.69 0.32
N GLU A 33 -11.02 7.13 1.43
CA GLU A 33 -12.21 6.28 1.44
C GLU A 33 -13.50 7.04 1.08
N LYS A 34 -13.52 8.36 1.30
CA LYS A 34 -14.62 9.27 0.96
C LYS A 34 -14.70 9.59 -0.54
N ARG A 35 -13.68 9.24 -1.32
CA ARG A 35 -13.60 9.58 -2.74
C ARG A 35 -14.00 8.40 -3.63
N ASN A 36 -14.42 8.75 -4.85
CA ASN A 36 -14.74 7.80 -5.91
C ASN A 36 -13.88 8.09 -7.14
N TYR A 37 -13.01 7.15 -7.48
CA TYR A 37 -12.07 7.24 -8.60
C TYR A 37 -12.57 6.52 -9.86
N GLY A 38 -13.82 6.04 -9.86
CA GLY A 38 -14.46 5.43 -11.01
C GLY A 38 -14.11 3.96 -11.25
N ALA A 39 -14.57 3.45 -12.39
CA ALA A 39 -14.39 2.07 -12.88
C ALA A 39 -14.80 0.92 -11.93
N GLY A 40 -15.57 1.22 -10.87
CA GLY A 40 -15.96 0.25 -9.86
C GLY A 40 -14.74 -0.42 -9.20
N VAL A 41 -13.70 0.36 -8.90
CA VAL A 41 -12.57 -0.08 -8.07
C VAL A 41 -12.95 0.19 -6.62
N ASP A 42 -13.18 -0.89 -5.88
CA ASP A 42 -13.77 -0.83 -4.55
C ASP A 42 -12.71 -0.68 -3.45
N ALA A 43 -11.49 -1.16 -3.70
CA ALA A 43 -10.42 -1.19 -2.71
C ALA A 43 -9.02 -0.90 -3.29
N PHE A 44 -8.17 -0.30 -2.48
CA PHE A 44 -6.73 -0.20 -2.65
C PHE A 44 -6.00 -0.97 -1.55
N LEU A 45 -4.94 -1.69 -1.90
CA LEU A 45 -4.06 -2.41 -1.00
C LEU A 45 -2.60 -2.06 -1.28
N GLY A 46 -1.95 -1.40 -0.33
CA GLY A 46 -0.50 -1.26 -0.29
C GLY A 46 0.12 -2.45 0.44
N VAL A 47 1.16 -3.05 -0.13
CA VAL A 47 1.81 -4.23 0.46
C VAL A 47 3.30 -3.97 0.63
N LEU A 48 3.81 -3.97 1.86
CA LEU A 48 5.24 -4.01 2.10
C LEU A 48 5.74 -5.44 1.91
N VAL A 49 6.73 -5.66 1.06
CA VAL A 49 7.35 -6.96 0.84
C VAL A 49 8.82 -6.86 1.23
N SER A 50 9.22 -7.64 2.22
CA SER A 50 10.60 -7.74 2.69
C SER A 50 10.85 -9.14 3.26
N VAL A 51 11.05 -10.09 2.35
CA VAL A 51 11.44 -11.48 2.61
C VAL A 51 12.94 -11.56 2.39
N ASP A 52 13.45 -11.71 1.18
CA ASP A 52 14.88 -11.50 0.94
C ASP A 52 15.06 -10.82 -0.41
N ASP A 53 16.26 -10.32 -0.67
CA ASP A 53 16.51 -9.55 -1.88
C ASP A 53 16.25 -10.35 -3.17
N GLU A 54 16.37 -11.68 -3.11
CA GLU A 54 16.17 -12.57 -4.27
C GLU A 54 14.69 -12.91 -4.48
N ASP A 55 13.95 -13.15 -3.39
CA ASP A 55 12.55 -13.60 -3.40
C ASP A 55 11.53 -12.44 -3.31
N ASN A 56 11.93 -11.22 -2.93
CA ASN A 56 11.04 -10.07 -2.83
C ASN A 56 10.16 -9.90 -4.08
N SER A 57 10.76 -10.00 -5.27
CA SER A 57 10.06 -9.88 -6.55
C SER A 57 8.97 -10.93 -6.74
N ARG A 58 9.22 -12.16 -6.27
CA ARG A 58 8.28 -13.29 -6.34
C ARG A 58 7.05 -13.02 -5.48
N PHE A 59 7.25 -12.48 -4.28
CA PHE A 59 6.17 -12.14 -3.35
C PHE A 59 5.45 -10.83 -3.73
N ALA A 60 6.13 -9.88 -4.36
CA ALA A 60 5.56 -8.62 -4.80
C ALA A 60 4.67 -8.76 -6.05
N LYS A 61 5.03 -9.63 -6.98
CA LYS A 61 4.33 -9.78 -8.28
C LYS A 61 2.81 -10.01 -8.16
N PRO A 62 2.29 -10.89 -7.28
CA PRO A 62 0.85 -11.06 -7.05
C PRO A 62 0.13 -9.78 -6.58
N HIS A 63 0.88 -8.83 -6.02
CA HIS A 63 0.39 -7.58 -5.45
C HIS A 63 0.58 -6.39 -6.37
N ASN A 64 0.97 -6.58 -7.64
CA ASN A 64 1.05 -5.53 -8.65
C ASN A 64 -0.01 -5.76 -9.72
N ARG A 65 -1.28 -5.59 -9.34
CA ARG A 65 -2.41 -5.85 -10.24
C ARG A 65 -3.68 -5.11 -9.86
N LEU A 66 -4.56 -4.97 -10.85
CA LEU A 66 -5.98 -4.71 -10.65
C LEU A 66 -6.73 -6.02 -10.87
N GLY A 67 -7.43 -6.51 -9.84
CA GLY A 67 -8.11 -7.81 -9.88
C GLY A 67 -9.44 -7.81 -9.15
N THR A 68 -10.17 -8.91 -9.25
CA THR A 68 -11.33 -9.17 -8.39
C THR A 68 -10.90 -10.12 -7.28
N VAL A 69 -11.23 -9.77 -6.04
CA VAL A 69 -10.92 -10.57 -4.85
C VAL A 69 -12.22 -10.90 -4.13
N THR A 70 -12.24 -12.06 -3.47
CA THR A 70 -13.37 -12.54 -2.67
C THR A 70 -12.99 -12.44 -1.21
N ASP A 71 -13.80 -11.75 -0.39
CA ASP A 71 -13.58 -11.72 1.05
C ASP A 71 -14.03 -13.03 1.75
N ALA A 72 -13.77 -13.14 3.05
CA ALA A 72 -14.16 -14.29 3.86
C ALA A 72 -15.69 -14.53 3.93
N LYS A 73 -16.50 -13.53 3.54
CA LYS A 73 -17.96 -13.63 3.48
C LYS A 73 -18.47 -13.97 2.08
N GLY A 74 -17.57 -14.27 1.13
CA GLY A 74 -17.91 -14.59 -0.25
C GLY A 74 -18.20 -13.36 -1.13
N ARG A 75 -18.04 -12.13 -0.62
CA ARG A 75 -18.30 -10.91 -1.39
C ARG A 75 -17.14 -10.65 -2.34
N ARG A 76 -17.48 -10.42 -3.61
CA ARG A 76 -16.51 -10.10 -4.66
C ARG A 76 -16.42 -8.59 -4.84
N PHE A 77 -15.20 -8.08 -4.89
CA PHE A 77 -14.94 -6.65 -5.09
C PHE A 77 -13.66 -6.46 -5.91
N LYS A 78 -13.57 -5.33 -6.62
CA LYS A 78 -12.41 -5.02 -7.43
C LYS A 78 -11.37 -4.30 -6.59
N GLN A 79 -10.14 -4.80 -6.61
CA GLN A 79 -9.04 -4.33 -5.78
C GLN A 79 -7.84 -3.96 -6.64
N LEU A 80 -7.35 -2.75 -6.46
CA LEU A 80 -6.04 -2.31 -6.89
C LEU A 80 -5.03 -2.69 -5.80
N SER A 81 -4.03 -3.50 -6.14
CA SER A 81 -2.94 -3.84 -5.23
C SER A 81 -1.63 -3.29 -5.77
N MET A 82 -0.78 -2.75 -4.89
CA MET A 82 0.59 -2.36 -5.21
C MET A 82 1.54 -2.82 -4.10
N ALA A 83 2.64 -3.48 -4.49
CA ALA A 83 3.70 -3.83 -3.56
C ALA A 83 4.74 -2.71 -3.43
N VAL A 84 5.48 -2.66 -2.34
CA VAL A 84 6.73 -1.92 -2.16
C VAL A 84 7.74 -2.94 -1.67
N GLU A 85 8.84 -3.09 -2.38
CA GLU A 85 9.88 -4.05 -2.08
C GLU A 85 10.98 -3.33 -1.30
N LEU A 86 11.30 -3.83 -0.10
CA LEU A 86 12.37 -3.31 0.74
C LEU A 86 13.32 -4.44 1.10
N SER A 87 14.62 -4.16 1.10
CA SER A 87 15.61 -5.11 1.61
C SER A 87 15.39 -5.32 3.12
N PRO A 88 15.49 -6.57 3.63
CA PRO A 88 15.33 -6.85 5.07
C PRO A 88 16.30 -6.05 5.95
N ASP A 89 17.50 -5.79 5.46
CA ASP A 89 18.52 -5.00 6.16
C ASP A 89 18.06 -3.55 6.40
N LEU A 90 17.18 -3.02 5.54
CA LEU A 90 16.57 -1.70 5.74
C LEU A 90 15.47 -1.71 6.81
N LEU A 91 14.93 -2.88 7.17
CA LEU A 91 13.93 -3.00 8.22
C LEU A 91 14.56 -3.26 9.58
N ALA A 92 15.71 -3.93 9.61
CA ALA A 92 16.40 -4.32 10.82
C ALA A 92 16.73 -3.11 11.71
N GLY A 93 16.25 -3.14 12.95
CA GLY A 93 16.52 -2.09 13.95
C GLY A 93 15.76 -0.78 13.75
N GLN A 94 14.89 -0.68 12.74
CA GLN A 94 14.08 0.52 12.54
C GLN A 94 12.90 0.57 13.52
N THR A 95 12.57 1.78 13.94
CA THR A 95 11.35 2.06 14.68
C THR A 95 10.13 2.08 13.74
N ALA A 96 8.93 1.92 14.30
CA ALA A 96 7.70 2.01 13.51
C ALA A 96 7.55 3.37 12.80
N GLY A 97 8.05 4.46 13.39
CA GLY A 97 8.01 5.79 12.77
C GLY A 97 8.92 5.91 11.54
N GLU A 98 10.10 5.29 11.58
CA GLU A 98 11.03 5.25 10.45
C GLU A 98 10.50 4.33 9.34
N LEU A 99 10.00 3.15 9.68
CA LEU A 99 9.36 2.24 8.72
C LEU A 99 8.14 2.86 8.06
N ARG A 100 7.33 3.58 8.84
CA ARG A 100 6.19 4.34 8.32
C ARG A 100 6.65 5.33 7.25
N ARG A 101 7.68 6.12 7.55
CA ARG A 101 8.22 7.12 6.62
C ARG A 101 8.79 6.46 5.37
N LEU A 102 9.62 5.44 5.54
CA LEU A 102 10.25 4.70 4.45
C LEU A 102 9.19 4.12 3.50
N PHE A 103 8.22 3.38 4.03
CA PHE A 103 7.17 2.78 3.21
C PHE A 103 6.30 3.82 2.50
N ALA A 104 5.93 4.92 3.19
CA ALA A 104 5.13 5.97 2.59
C ALA A 104 5.86 6.66 1.43
N GLN A 105 7.16 6.92 1.58
CA GLN A 105 8.00 7.52 0.53
C GLN A 105 8.13 6.61 -0.68
N GLU A 106 8.44 5.33 -0.46
CA GLU A 106 8.59 4.37 -1.54
C GLU A 106 7.27 4.08 -2.25
N LEU A 107 6.16 4.02 -1.51
CA LEU A 107 4.84 3.91 -2.14
C LEU A 107 4.50 5.15 -2.95
N ALA A 108 4.77 6.35 -2.42
CA ALA A 108 4.54 7.61 -3.14
C ALA A 108 5.39 7.70 -4.41
N HIS A 109 6.64 7.24 -4.36
CA HIS A 109 7.51 7.11 -5.53
C HIS A 109 6.90 6.18 -6.57
N ARG A 110 6.49 4.98 -6.16
CA ARG A 110 5.86 3.98 -7.03
C ARG A 110 4.56 4.46 -7.68
N LEU A 111 3.81 5.36 -7.04
CA LEU A 111 2.61 5.96 -7.62
C LEU A 111 2.91 6.86 -8.84
N ASN A 112 4.14 7.36 -8.99
CA ASN A 112 4.56 8.08 -10.20
C ASN A 112 4.76 7.15 -11.38
N GLU A 113 5.09 5.89 -11.11
CA GLU A 113 5.17 4.84 -12.10
C GLU A 113 3.75 4.33 -12.35
N ARG A 114 3.08 4.88 -13.37
CA ARG A 114 1.72 4.45 -13.73
C ARG A 114 1.72 2.92 -13.82
N PRO A 115 0.94 2.22 -12.97
CA PRO A 115 1.11 0.80 -12.82
C PRO A 115 0.53 0.07 -14.04
N PHE A 116 0.69 -1.24 -14.00
CA PHE A 116 -0.01 -2.25 -14.80
C PHE A 116 -1.43 -1.84 -15.23
N ARG A 117 -1.95 -2.54 -16.25
CA ARG A 117 -3.24 -2.22 -16.88
C ARG A 117 -4.37 -1.93 -15.87
N LEU A 118 -4.86 -0.69 -15.91
CA LEU A 118 -5.98 -0.21 -15.11
C LEU A 118 -7.31 -0.41 -15.83
N ALA A 119 -8.41 -0.38 -15.07
CA ALA A 119 -9.75 -0.45 -15.63
C ALA A 119 -10.06 0.85 -16.39
N ARG A 120 -10.77 0.72 -17.51
CA ARG A 120 -11.23 1.87 -18.30
C ARG A 120 -12.12 2.76 -17.42
N GLY A 121 -11.80 4.05 -17.38
CA GLY A 121 -12.54 5.04 -16.58
C GLY A 121 -12.09 5.12 -15.12
N PHE A 122 -11.00 4.46 -14.73
CA PHE A 122 -10.36 4.72 -13.43
C PHE A 122 -9.51 5.99 -13.56
N ASP A 123 -9.78 6.97 -12.71
CA ASP A 123 -9.02 8.21 -12.63
C ASP A 123 -7.73 8.00 -11.83
N TRP A 124 -6.73 7.43 -12.51
CA TRP A 124 -5.41 7.18 -11.94
C TRP A 124 -4.77 8.46 -11.41
N THR A 125 -4.87 9.55 -12.17
CA THR A 125 -4.16 10.80 -11.84
C THR A 125 -4.70 11.42 -10.56
N SER A 126 -6.02 11.52 -10.41
CA SER A 126 -6.60 12.02 -9.15
C SER A 126 -6.31 11.07 -7.99
N PHE A 127 -6.41 9.75 -8.21
CA PHE A 127 -6.10 8.76 -7.19
C PHE A 127 -4.64 8.85 -6.71
N SER A 128 -3.68 8.87 -7.62
CA SER A 128 -2.25 8.91 -7.28
C SER A 128 -1.89 10.20 -6.54
N VAL A 129 -2.42 11.34 -6.99
CA VAL A 129 -2.19 12.64 -6.32
C VAL A 129 -2.77 12.65 -4.91
N ASP A 130 -4.03 12.23 -4.75
CA ASP A 130 -4.65 12.20 -3.42
C ASP A 130 -3.92 11.26 -2.46
N LEU A 131 -3.52 10.08 -2.95
CA LEU A 131 -2.81 9.10 -2.14
C LEU A 131 -1.41 9.59 -1.78
N GLN A 132 -0.67 10.23 -2.70
CA GLN A 132 0.62 10.86 -2.39
C GLN A 132 0.49 11.96 -1.33
N LEU A 133 -0.54 12.81 -1.42
CA LEU A 133 -0.80 13.84 -0.42
C LEU A 133 -1.11 13.23 0.96
N ALA A 134 -1.91 12.16 0.99
CA ALA A 134 -2.23 11.44 2.22
C ALA A 134 -1.01 10.75 2.84
N LEU A 135 -0.16 10.12 2.02
CA LEU A 135 1.10 9.50 2.45
C LEU A 135 2.08 10.56 2.99
N GLY A 136 2.21 11.71 2.33
CA GLY A 136 3.06 12.80 2.79
C GLY A 136 2.61 13.41 4.13
N ALA A 137 1.31 13.40 4.43
CA ALA A 137 0.82 13.75 5.77
C ALA A 137 1.19 12.68 6.80
N ALA A 138 1.11 11.40 6.42
CA ALA A 138 1.46 10.29 7.30
C ALA A 138 2.95 10.24 7.66
N GLU A 139 3.83 10.61 6.73
CA GLU A 139 5.28 10.71 6.93
C GLU A 139 5.67 11.72 8.02
N ARG A 140 4.98 12.86 8.07
CA ARG A 140 5.29 13.97 8.98
C ARG A 140 4.84 13.70 10.42
N GLY A 141 3.93 12.73 10.63
CA GLY A 141 3.38 12.47 11.96
C GLY A 141 2.45 13.56 12.47
N ASP A 142 1.95 14.42 11.58
CA ASP A 142 0.99 15.47 11.91
C ASP A 142 -0.40 14.84 12.11
N ALA A 143 -0.70 14.43 13.34
CA ALA A 143 -2.04 14.05 13.82
C ALA A 143 -2.25 14.60 15.23
#